data_AF-A0A7C4FW05-F1
#
_entry.id   AF-A0A7C4FW05-F1
#
_cell.length_a   1.000
_cell.length_b   1.000
_cell.length_c   1.000
_cell.angle_alpha   90.00
_cell.angle_beta   90.00
_cell.angle_gamma   90.00
#
_symmetry.space_group_name_H-M   'P 1'
#
loop_
_entity.id
_entity.type
_entity.pdbx_description
1 polymer ?
#
loop_
_entity_poly.entity_id
_entity_poly.type
_entity_poly.pdbx_seq_one_letter_code
_entity_poly.pdbx_strand_id
1 'polypeptide(L)' 'MRALSESSNHPASRVPSLSEVHATVVTSQPSIWRRMFAFAGPAYLVSVGYMDPGNWATDLEGGARFGYQPLWVLVM' A
#
# COMPACT_ATOMS: atom_id res chain seq x y z
N MET A 1 0.50 -43.13 -31.76
CA MET A 1 0.04 -42.45 -30.54
C MET A 1 1.24 -41.81 -29.85
N ARG A 2 1.66 -40.62 -30.33
CA ARG A 2 2.69 -39.79 -29.69
C ARG A 2 1.96 -38.71 -28.91
N ALA A 3 1.96 -38.82 -27.59
CA ALA A 3 1.54 -37.76 -26.70
C ALA A 3 2.53 -36.60 -26.86
N LEU A 4 2.17 -35.61 -27.68
CA LEU A 4 2.76 -34.27 -27.59
C LEU A 4 1.92 -33.49 -26.57
N SER A 5 2.16 -33.81 -25.30
CA SER A 5 1.94 -32.86 -24.22
C SER A 5 3.04 -31.80 -24.35
N GLU A 6 2.85 -30.88 -25.30
CA GLU A 6 3.50 -29.59 -25.24
C GLU A 6 2.86 -28.84 -24.07
N SER A 7 3.38 -29.13 -22.88
CA SER A 7 3.24 -28.26 -21.72
C SER A 7 3.71 -26.88 -22.16
N SER A 8 2.76 -25.98 -22.29
CA SER A 8 2.94 -24.57 -22.60
C SER A 8 3.82 -23.93 -21.54
N ASN A 9 5.13 -24.06 -21.69
CA ASN A 9 6.11 -23.34 -20.91
C ASN A 9 6.12 -21.92 -21.48
N HIS A 10 5.13 -21.11 -21.11
CA HIS A 10 5.24 -19.66 -21.24
C HIS A 10 6.24 -19.22 -20.18
N PRO A 11 7.46 -18.78 -20.54
CA PRO A 11 8.23 -17.96 -19.62
C PRO A 11 7.43 -16.67 -19.51
N ALA A 12 6.49 -16.61 -18.57
CA ALA A 12 5.99 -15.34 -18.07
C ALA A 12 7.25 -14.63 -17.55
N SER A 13 7.85 -13.78 -18.38
CA SER A 13 8.88 -12.85 -17.98
C SER A 13 8.29 -12.11 -16.79
N ARG A 14 8.75 -12.43 -15.58
CA ARG A 14 8.33 -11.72 -14.36
C ARG A 14 8.95 -10.33 -14.43
N VAL A 15 8.34 -9.48 -15.24
CA VAL A 15 8.61 -8.05 -15.21
C VAL A 15 8.11 -7.60 -13.83
N PRO A 16 8.98 -7.06 -12.97
CA PRO A 16 8.56 -6.58 -11.66
C PRO A 16 7.57 -5.43 -11.83
N SER A 17 6.59 -5.34 -10.93
CA SER A 17 5.72 -4.16 -10.87
C SER A 17 6.55 -2.90 -10.62
N LEU A 18 6.15 -1.80 -11.26
CA LEU A 18 6.86 -0.51 -11.22
C LEU A 18 8.35 -0.67 -11.53
N SER A 19 8.66 -1.25 -12.69
CA SER A 19 10.03 -1.62 -13.08
C SER A 19 11.03 -0.47 -13.04
N GLU A 20 10.56 0.77 -13.19
CA GLU A 20 11.35 2.01 -13.14
C GLU A 20 11.83 2.35 -11.72
N VAL A 21 11.11 1.90 -10.69
CA VAL A 21 11.38 2.23 -9.27
C VAL A 21 11.48 0.99 -8.37
N HIS A 22 11.50 -0.19 -8.97
CA HIS A 22 11.60 -1.45 -8.23
C HIS A 22 12.96 -1.56 -7.54
N ALA A 23 12.96 -1.83 -6.24
CA ALA A 23 14.16 -1.98 -5.40
C ALA A 23 15.12 -0.77 -5.41
N THR A 24 14.63 0.44 -5.72
CA THR A 24 15.47 1.66 -5.76
C THR A 24 15.99 2.08 -4.37
N VAL A 25 15.28 1.75 -3.29
CA VAL A 25 15.67 2.14 -1.93
C VAL A 25 16.50 1.03 -1.27
N VAL A 26 17.75 1.34 -0.91
CA VAL A 26 18.64 0.42 -0.20
C VAL A 26 18.34 0.44 1.30
N THR A 27 18.03 -0.73 1.87
CA THR A 27 17.60 -0.85 3.27
C THR A 27 18.57 -1.65 4.15
N SER A 28 19.85 -1.75 3.77
CA SER A 28 20.91 -2.48 4.50
C SER A 28 21.39 -1.81 5.79
N GLN A 29 20.51 -1.03 6.44
CA GLN A 29 20.86 -0.29 7.64
C GLN A 29 20.77 -1.18 8.89
N PRO A 30 21.77 -1.16 9.80
CA PRO A 30 21.80 -2.03 10.97
C PRO A 30 20.79 -1.61 12.05
N SER A 31 20.41 -0.33 12.08
CA SER A 31 19.40 0.19 13.00
C SER A 31 18.00 0.03 12.42
N ILE A 32 17.11 -0.61 13.20
CA ILE A 32 15.70 -0.83 12.85
C ILE A 32 15.00 0.49 12.54
N TRP A 33 15.18 1.53 13.37
CA TRP A 33 14.58 2.84 13.17
C TRP A 33 14.98 3.46 11.83
N ARG A 34 16.27 3.43 11.53
CA ARG A 34 16.84 3.93 10.28
C ARG A 34 16.32 3.18 9.06
N ARG A 35 16.13 1.86 9.18
CA ARG A 35 15.51 1.03 8.16
C ARG A 35 14.02 1.33 7.98
N MET A 36 13.27 1.58 9.06
CA MET A 36 11.85 1.95 8.99
C MET A 36 11.63 3.27 8.25
N PHE A 37 12.47 4.29 8.52
CA PHE A 37 12.37 5.58 7.82
C PHE A 37 12.60 5.48 6.30
N ALA A 38 13.34 4.48 5.82
CA ALA A 38 13.52 4.25 4.39
C ALA A 38 12.19 3.94 3.66
N PHE A 39 11.17 3.45 4.38
CA PHE A 39 9.84 3.14 3.84
C PHE A 39 8.82 4.27 4.06
N ALA A 40 9.20 5.37 4.71
CA ALA A 40 8.27 6.45 5.03
C ALA A 40 7.69 7.14 3.78
N GLY A 41 8.45 7.25 2.69
CA GLY A 41 7.99 7.87 1.44
C GLY A 41 6.80 7.14 0.81
N PRO A 42 6.95 5.85 0.44
CA PRO A 42 5.83 5.07 -0.08
C PRO A 42 4.64 4.99 0.89
N ALA A 43 4.90 4.84 2.19
CA ALA A 43 3.84 4.83 3.21
C ALA A 43 3.06 6.15 3.22
N TYR A 44 3.75 7.29 3.18
CA TYR A 44 3.13 8.61 3.14
C TYR A 44 2.26 8.81 1.90
N LEU A 45 2.74 8.39 0.72
CA LEU A 45 1.97 8.49 -0.52
C LEU A 45 0.65 7.72 -0.45
N VAL A 46 0.64 6.54 0.17
CA VAL A 46 -0.59 5.77 0.40
C VAL A 46 -1.49 6.46 1.42
N SER A 47 -0.93 6.93 2.54
CA SER A 47 -1.70 7.60 3.61
C SER A 47 -2.39 8.88 3.15
N VAL A 48 -1.78 9.67 2.27
CA VAL A 48 -2.40 10.88 1.70
C VAL A 48 -3.69 10.53 0.93
N GLY A 49 -3.76 9.35 0.31
CA GLY A 49 -4.98 8.88 -0.35
C GLY A 49 -6.17 8.70 0.60
N TYR A 50 -5.93 8.40 1.87
CA TYR A 50 -6.98 8.30 2.89
C TYR A 50 -7.45 9.65 3.43
N MET A 51 -6.69 10.73 3.19
CA MET A 51 -7.00 12.09 3.67
C MET A 51 -7.79 12.89 2.63
N ASP A 52 -8.45 12.22 1.68
CA ASP A 52 -9.23 12.88 0.64
C ASP A 52 -10.38 13.72 1.23
N PRO A 53 -10.76 14.85 0.58
CA PRO A 53 -11.84 15.71 1.06
C PRO A 53 -13.25 15.12 0.90
N GLY A 54 -13.40 13.99 0.21
CA GLY A 54 -14.67 13.31 -0.04
C GLY A 54 -15.27 12.68 1.22
N ASN A 55 -14.45 12.27 2.19
CA ASN A 55 -14.95 11.69 3.45
C ASN A 55 -15.24 12.73 4.54
N TRP A 56 -14.72 13.96 4.39
CA TRP A 56 -14.78 14.99 5.44
C TRP A 56 -16.21 15.38 5.82
N ALA A 57 -17.13 15.43 4.86
CA ALA A 57 -18.51 15.83 5.13
C ALA A 57 -19.19 14.86 6.10
N THR A 58 -19.03 13.56 5.87
CA THR A 58 -19.60 12.51 6.72
C THR A 58 -18.92 12.47 8.09
N ASP A 59 -17.60 12.65 8.16
CA ASP A 59 -16.88 12.68 9.44
C ASP A 59 -17.27 13.90 10.29
N LEU A 60 -17.43 15.07 9.67
CA LEU A 60 -17.88 16.29 10.33
C LEU A 60 -19.34 16.19 10.77
N GLU A 61 -20.23 15.67 9.93
CA GLU A 61 -21.63 15.44 10.27
C GLU A 61 -21.78 14.41 11.40
N GLY A 62 -21.00 13.33 11.34
CA GLY A 62 -20.93 12.30 12.38
C GLY A 62 -20.45 12.87 13.71
N GLY A 63 -19.38 13.67 13.69
CA GLY A 63 -18.87 14.36 14.87
C GLY A 63 -19.85 15.40 15.44
N ALA A 64 -20.53 16.16 14.59
CA ALA A 64 -21.50 17.16 15.01
C ALA A 64 -22.75 16.55 15.65
N ARG A 65 -23.20 15.38 15.17
CA ARG A 65 -24.39 14.69 15.69
C ARG A 65 -24.12 13.78 16.88
N PHE A 66 -22.98 13.08 16.87
CA PHE A 66 -22.67 12.01 17.84
C PHE A 66 -21.44 12.31 18.72
N GLY A 67 -20.86 13.50 18.60
CA GLY A 67 -19.65 13.88 19.33
C GLY A 67 -18.50 12.90 19.05
N TYR A 68 -17.90 12.37 20.12
CA TYR A 68 -16.76 11.46 20.02
C TYR A 68 -17.15 9.97 19.88
N GLN A 69 -18.44 9.64 19.82
CA GLN A 69 -18.88 8.24 19.72
C GLN A 69 -18.35 7.51 18.47
N PRO A 70 -18.23 8.14 17.27
CA PRO A 70 -17.74 7.44 16.08
C PRO A 70 -16.24 7.10 16.09
N LEU A 71 -15.43 7.63 17.03
CA LEU A 71 -13.98 7.45 17.02
C LEU A 71 -13.53 5.99 17.05
N TRP A 72 -14.29 5.11 17.70
CA TRP A 72 -13.95 3.68 17.71
C TRP A 72 -14.12 3.03 16.33
N VAL A 73 -15.08 3.50 15.52
CA VAL A 73 -15.29 3.01 14.15
C VAL A 73 -14.14 3.45 13.26
N LEU A 74 -13.59 4.65 13.48
CA LEU A 74 -12.47 5.19 12.70
C LEU A 74 -11.14 4.44 12.94
N VAL A 75 -10.94 3.89 14.15
CA VAL A 75 -9.67 3.23 14.55
C VAL A 75 -9.64 1.73 14.23
N MET A 76 -10.81 1.09 14.13
CA MET A 76 -10.95 -0.35 13.89
C MET A 76 -10.92 -0.67 12.39
#